data_AF-A0A529NUC4-F1
#
_entry.id   AF-A0A529NUC4-F1
#
_cell.length_a   1.000
_cell.length_b   1.000
_cell.length_c   1.000
_cell.angle_alpha   90.00
_cell.angle_beta   90.00
_cell.angle_gamma   90.00
#
_symmetry.space_group_name_H-M   'P 1'
#
loop_
_entity.id
_entity.type
_entity.pdbx_description
1 polymer ?
#
loop_
_entity_poly.entity_id
_entity_poly.type
_entity_poly.pdbx_seq_one_letter_code
_entity_poly.pdbx_strand_id
1 'polypeptide(L)'
;TLKRPELERLMRDCHPGDVLLVEQVDRLSRLNEADWEKLRTDLKSKQVRVVALDLPTSWQAVSDGDEFSRRMVDAINGMMLDMLAAIARKDYTDRRRRQSQGIEKAKAEGRMRGRKEDEKRNGKIAVLLRAGLSWSQIVEQEECSRATVAKIAKRLQTA
;
A
#
# COMPACT_ATOMS: atom_id res chain seq x y z
N THR A 1 -3.53 -5.21 7.56
CA THR A 1 -3.97 -6.60 7.30
C THR A 1 -4.72 -6.60 5.99
N LEU A 2 -4.14 -7.15 4.92
CA LEU A 2 -4.82 -7.21 3.63
C LEU A 2 -5.90 -8.31 3.70
N LYS A 3 -7.15 -7.92 3.99
CA LYS A 3 -8.29 -8.84 3.88
C LYS A 3 -8.51 -9.13 2.40
N ARG A 4 -8.03 -10.28 1.89
CA ARG A 4 -8.33 -10.79 0.55
C ARG A 4 -9.32 -11.97 0.66
N PRO A 5 -10.59 -11.70 0.98
CA PRO A 5 -11.57 -12.76 1.28
C PRO A 5 -11.78 -13.70 0.09
N GLU A 6 -11.69 -13.18 -1.14
CA GLU A 6 -11.85 -13.98 -2.36
C GLU A 6 -10.67 -14.92 -2.61
N LEU A 7 -9.45 -14.50 -2.30
CA LEU A 7 -8.28 -15.38 -2.37
C LEU A 7 -8.37 -16.48 -1.31
N GLU A 8 -8.79 -16.14 -0.09
CA GLU A 8 -9.01 -17.12 0.98
C GLU A 8 -10.16 -18.08 0.66
N ARG A 9 -11.23 -17.61 -0.01
CA ARG A 9 -12.30 -18.48 -0.51
C ARG A 9 -11.78 -19.43 -1.58
N LEU A 10 -11.08 -18.89 -2.58
CA LEU A 10 -10.46 -19.70 -3.63
C LEU A 10 -9.54 -20.77 -3.04
N MET A 11 -8.67 -20.38 -2.10
CA MET A 11 -7.77 -21.32 -1.46
C MET A 11 -8.51 -22.38 -0.65
N ARG A 12 -9.68 -22.09 -0.07
CA ARG A 12 -10.53 -23.11 0.59
C ARG A 12 -11.11 -24.11 -0.40
N ASP A 13 -11.55 -23.63 -1.56
CA ASP A 13 -12.21 -24.43 -2.59
C ASP A 13 -11.21 -25.27 -3.43
N CYS A 14 -9.92 -24.93 -3.42
CA CYS A 14 -8.88 -25.68 -4.12
C CYS A 14 -8.59 -27.07 -3.53
N HIS A 15 -8.41 -28.03 -4.43
CA HIS A 15 -8.05 -29.42 -4.20
C HIS A 15 -6.64 -29.76 -4.72
N PRO A 16 -6.05 -30.89 -4.29
CA PRO A 16 -4.77 -31.37 -4.80
C PRO A 16 -4.78 -31.56 -6.32
N GLY A 17 -3.80 -30.93 -7.00
CA GLY A 17 -3.66 -31.01 -8.45
C GLY A 17 -4.31 -29.85 -9.22
N ASP A 18 -5.09 -29.00 -8.55
CA ASP A 18 -5.70 -27.81 -9.16
C ASP A 18 -4.65 -26.80 -9.63
N VAL A 19 -5.04 -26.02 -10.64
CA VAL A 19 -4.20 -24.99 -11.25
C VAL A 19 -4.81 -23.62 -10.98
N LEU A 20 -4.09 -22.79 -10.23
CA LEU A 20 -4.39 -21.38 -10.04
C LEU A 20 -3.81 -20.58 -11.22
N LEU A 21 -4.66 -20.24 -12.18
CA LEU A 21 -4.30 -19.39 -13.32
C LEU A 21 -4.37 -17.91 -12.91
N VAL A 22 -3.28 -17.18 -13.12
CA VAL A 22 -3.21 -15.74 -12.91
C VAL A 22 -2.74 -15.01 -14.18
N GLU A 23 -3.27 -13.81 -14.39
CA GLU A 23 -2.90 -12.95 -15.52
C GLU A 23 -1.41 -12.59 -15.48
N GLN A 24 -0.96 -12.11 -14.32
CA GLN A 24 0.40 -11.66 -14.07
C GLN A 24 0.75 -11.92 -12.61
N VAL A 25 2.03 -12.17 -12.33
CA VAL A 25 2.43 -12.48 -10.94
C VAL A 25 2.42 -11.26 -10.02
N ASP A 26 2.38 -10.04 -10.57
CA ASP A 26 2.23 -8.81 -9.77
C ASP A 26 0.93 -8.79 -8.95
N ARG A 27 -0.10 -9.54 -9.39
CA ARG A 27 -1.37 -9.70 -8.68
C ARG A 27 -1.19 -10.37 -7.32
N LEU A 28 -0.22 -11.27 -7.24
CA LEU A 28 0.17 -11.95 -6.00
C LEU A 28 1.30 -11.19 -5.27
N SER A 29 2.18 -10.46 -5.99
CA SER A 29 3.34 -9.76 -5.42
C SER A 29 3.03 -8.53 -4.55
N ARG A 30 1.79 -8.02 -4.57
CA ARG A 30 1.33 -6.94 -3.67
C ARG A 30 1.11 -7.39 -2.23
N LEU A 31 1.28 -8.68 -1.92
CA LEU A 31 1.25 -9.19 -0.55
C LEU A 31 2.49 -8.71 0.22
N ASN A 32 2.35 -8.53 1.54
CA ASN A 32 3.52 -8.34 2.39
C ASN A 32 4.24 -9.70 2.56
N GLU A 33 5.47 -9.67 3.08
CA GLU A 33 6.32 -10.87 3.24
C GLU A 33 5.63 -11.99 4.03
N ALA A 34 4.92 -11.64 5.11
CA ALA A 34 4.22 -12.60 5.95
C ALA A 34 3.01 -13.24 5.24
N ASP A 35 2.22 -12.44 4.52
CA ASP A 35 1.06 -12.91 3.76
C ASP A 35 1.51 -13.76 2.56
N TRP A 36 2.67 -13.45 1.97
CA TRP A 36 3.26 -14.25 0.88
C TRP A 36 3.73 -15.62 1.36
N GLU A 37 4.49 -15.68 2.46
CA GLU A 37 4.96 -16.96 3.03
C GLU A 37 3.79 -17.85 3.47
N LYS A 38 2.73 -17.24 4.01
CA LYS A 38 1.48 -17.95 4.30
C LYS A 38 0.86 -18.54 3.03
N LEU A 39 0.69 -17.73 1.98
CA LEU A 39 0.13 -18.19 0.71
C LEU A 39 0.97 -19.32 0.10
N ARG A 40 2.31 -19.20 0.14
CA ARG A 40 3.24 -20.23 -0.35
C ARG A 40 3.07 -21.55 0.40
N THR A 41 2.95 -21.47 1.73
CA THR A 41 2.75 -22.63 2.59
C THR A 41 1.40 -23.29 2.28
N ASP A 42 0.34 -22.49 2.13
CA ASP A 42 -1.00 -22.98 1.82
C ASP A 42 -1.03 -23.66 0.44
N LEU A 43 -0.45 -23.04 -0.60
CA LEU A 43 -0.34 -23.62 -1.95
C LEU A 43 0.44 -24.94 -1.95
N LYS A 44 1.56 -25.00 -1.21
CA LYS A 44 2.37 -26.22 -1.10
C LYS A 44 1.62 -27.33 -0.35
N SER A 45 0.94 -26.99 0.74
CA SER A 45 0.17 -27.95 1.53
C SER A 45 -0.99 -28.56 0.75
N LYS A 46 -1.62 -27.76 -0.11
CA LYS A 46 -2.75 -28.18 -0.95
C LYS A 46 -2.34 -28.73 -2.31
N GLN A 47 -1.04 -28.78 -2.62
CA GLN A 47 -0.52 -29.21 -3.93
C GLN A 47 -1.16 -28.46 -5.12
N VAL A 48 -1.42 -27.17 -4.93
CA VAL A 48 -2.01 -26.30 -5.96
C VAL A 48 -0.88 -25.70 -6.78
N ARG A 49 -0.98 -25.81 -8.10
CA ARG A 49 0.01 -25.28 -9.04
C ARG A 49 -0.36 -23.86 -9.43
N VAL A 50 0.56 -22.91 -9.34
CA VAL A 50 0.33 -21.54 -9.80
C VAL A 50 0.86 -21.41 -11.22
N VAL A 51 0.00 -21.01 -12.15
CA VAL A 51 0.34 -20.79 -13.56
C VAL A 51 0.07 -19.33 -13.88
N ALA A 52 1.08 -18.63 -14.37
CA ALA A 52 0.95 -17.24 -14.77
C ALA A 52 1.13 -17.12 -16.29
N LEU A 53 0.27 -16.34 -16.95
CA LEU A 53 0.29 -16.16 -18.41
C LEU A 53 1.54 -15.40 -18.89
N ASP A 54 2.15 -14.61 -18.03
CA ASP A 54 3.37 -13.85 -18.28
C ASP A 54 4.66 -14.70 -18.21
N LEU A 55 4.57 -15.97 -17.80
CA LEU A 55 5.72 -16.86 -17.64
C LEU A 55 5.63 -18.07 -18.58
N PRO A 56 6.50 -18.15 -19.61
CA PRO A 56 6.40 -19.13 -20.69
C PRO A 56 6.65 -20.58 -20.26
N THR A 57 7.04 -20.83 -19.01
CA THR A 57 7.37 -22.16 -18.47
C THR A 57 6.15 -22.97 -18.02
N SER A 58 4.96 -22.37 -17.94
CA SER A 58 3.84 -22.98 -17.20
C SER A 58 2.89 -23.82 -18.06
N TRP A 59 2.81 -23.59 -19.38
CA TRP A 59 1.85 -24.29 -20.25
C TRP A 59 2.36 -25.65 -20.75
N GLN A 60 3.63 -25.72 -21.13
CA GLN A 60 4.26 -26.97 -21.61
C GLN A 60 4.41 -28.03 -20.51
N ALA A 61 4.32 -27.62 -19.24
CA ALA A 61 4.38 -28.46 -18.05
C ALA A 61 3.07 -29.17 -17.69
N VAL A 62 1.93 -28.67 -18.18
CA VAL A 62 0.60 -29.21 -17.89
C VAL A 62 0.21 -30.30 -18.90
N SER A 63 0.84 -30.29 -20.08
CA SER A 63 0.62 -31.25 -21.16
C SER A 63 1.63 -32.39 -21.07
N ASP A 64 1.23 -33.51 -20.45
CA ASP A 64 1.90 -34.82 -20.46
C ASP A 64 3.40 -34.86 -20.09
N GLY A 65 3.69 -35.32 -18.88
CA GLY A 65 5.06 -35.53 -18.43
C GLY A 65 5.16 -36.53 -17.29
N ASP A 66 6.12 -37.44 -17.45
CA ASP A 66 6.62 -38.43 -16.50
C ASP A 66 6.85 -37.87 -15.09
N GLU A 67 7.03 -38.73 -14.08
CA GLU A 67 7.22 -38.32 -12.67
C GLU A 67 8.38 -37.30 -12.52
N PHE A 68 9.41 -37.45 -13.35
CA PHE A 68 10.53 -36.52 -13.46
C PHE A 68 10.12 -35.11 -13.89
N SER A 69 9.29 -34.99 -14.93
CA SER A 69 8.81 -33.70 -15.43
C SER A 69 7.97 -32.98 -14.38
N ARG A 70 7.13 -33.71 -13.63
CA ARG A 70 6.34 -33.12 -12.53
C ARG A 70 7.23 -32.54 -11.44
N ARG A 71 8.25 -33.29 -11.01
CA ARG A 71 9.21 -32.82 -9.99
C ARG A 71 10.02 -31.61 -10.46
N MET A 72 10.38 -31.56 -11.75
CA MET A 72 11.09 -30.43 -12.35
C MET A 72 10.22 -29.17 -12.39
N VAL A 73 8.94 -29.31 -12.75
CA VAL A 73 7.96 -28.22 -12.77
C VAL A 73 7.72 -27.67 -11.36
N ASP A 74 7.59 -28.54 -10.36
CA ASP A 74 7.45 -28.12 -8.97
C ASP A 74 8.69 -27.36 -8.46
N ALA A 75 9.89 -27.80 -8.84
CA ALA A 75 11.13 -27.10 -8.50
C ALA A 75 11.22 -25.71 -9.17
N ILE A 76 10.87 -25.62 -10.46
CA ILE A 76 10.83 -24.35 -11.20
C ILE A 76 9.80 -23.41 -10.59
N ASN A 77 8.59 -23.89 -10.26
CA ASN A 77 7.57 -23.10 -9.60
C ASN A 77 8.05 -22.59 -8.23
N GLY A 78 8.71 -23.44 -7.44
CA GLY A 78 9.31 -23.03 -6.17
C GLY A 78 10.31 -21.89 -6.33
N MET A 79 11.28 -22.04 -7.24
CA MET A 79 12.30 -21.01 -7.52
C MET A 79 11.71 -19.73 -8.10
N MET A 80 10.70 -19.85 -8.96
CA MET A 80 10.00 -18.72 -9.55
C MET A 80 9.29 -17.90 -8.47
N LEU A 81 8.57 -18.57 -7.55
CA LEU A 81 7.94 -17.93 -6.41
C LEU A 81 8.96 -17.24 -5.49
N ASP A 82 10.13 -17.84 -5.27
CA ASP A 82 11.23 -17.22 -4.51
C ASP A 82 11.78 -15.97 -5.20
N MET A 83 11.99 -16.04 -6.52
CA MET A 83 12.46 -14.91 -7.33
C MET A 83 11.47 -13.76 -7.29
N LEU A 84 10.17 -14.05 -7.38
CA LEU A 84 9.09 -13.06 -7.32
C LEU A 84 9.00 -12.39 -5.94
N ALA A 85 9.19 -13.16 -4.86
CA ALA A 85 9.28 -12.62 -3.51
C ALA A 85 10.46 -11.64 -3.38
N ALA A 86 11.62 -12.00 -3.93
CA ALA A 86 12.81 -11.15 -3.92
C ALA A 86 12.61 -9.86 -4.74
N ILE A 87 11.98 -9.95 -5.91
CA ILE A 87 11.64 -8.79 -6.74
C ILE A 87 10.65 -7.88 -6.01
N ALA A 88 9.57 -8.42 -5.45
CA ALA A 88 8.57 -7.65 -4.71
C ALA A 88 9.20 -6.87 -3.54
N ARG A 89 10.12 -7.50 -2.80
CA ARG A 89 10.87 -6.86 -1.72
C ARG A 89 11.76 -5.73 -2.23
N LYS A 90 12.54 -5.99 -3.29
CA LYS A 90 13.39 -4.96 -3.92
C LYS A 90 12.54 -3.76 -4.36
N ASP A 91 11.43 -4.01 -5.04
CA ASP A 91 10.51 -2.99 -5.53
C ASP A 91 9.93 -2.13 -4.39
N TYR A 92 9.54 -2.75 -3.27
CA TYR A 92 9.08 -2.05 -2.08
C TYR A 92 10.18 -1.13 -1.53
N THR A 93 11.39 -1.64 -1.37
CA THR A 93 12.53 -0.86 -0.85
C THR A 93 12.91 0.29 -1.78
N ASP A 94 12.94 0.04 -3.10
CA ASP A 94 13.29 1.04 -4.10
C ASP A 94 12.24 2.15 -4.20
N ARG A 95 10.94 1.84 -4.02
CA ARG A 95 9.89 2.87 -3.94
C ARG A 95 10.08 3.76 -2.72
N ARG A 96 10.33 3.20 -1.53
CA ARG A 96 10.58 4.00 -0.32
C ARG A 96 11.83 4.85 -0.45
N ARG A 97 12.92 4.30 -1.00
CA ARG A 97 14.17 5.02 -1.25
C ARG A 97 13.96 6.19 -2.22
N ARG A 98 13.25 5.97 -3.34
CA ARG A 98 12.95 7.06 -4.29
C ARG A 98 12.05 8.12 -3.67
N GLN A 99 11.06 7.70 -2.87
CA GLN A 99 10.20 8.63 -2.14
C GLN A 99 11.00 9.47 -1.15
N SER A 100 11.90 8.88 -0.36
CA SER A 100 12.72 9.63 0.60
C SER A 100 13.64 10.62 -0.10
N GLN A 101 14.29 10.22 -1.19
CA GLN A 101 15.10 11.10 -2.03
C GLN A 101 14.29 12.27 -2.61
N GLY A 102 13.07 12.00 -3.08
CA GLY A 102 12.14 13.03 -3.57
C GLY A 102 11.73 14.01 -2.47
N ILE A 103 11.47 13.52 -1.26
CA ILE A 103 11.14 14.34 -0.08
C ILE A 103 12.34 15.20 0.32
N GLU A 104 13.54 14.65 0.39
CA GLU A 104 14.77 15.39 0.70
C GLU A 104 15.03 16.50 -0.30
N LYS A 105 14.92 16.21 -1.60
CA LYS A 105 15.04 17.22 -2.66
C LYS A 105 13.97 18.30 -2.53
N ALA A 106 12.71 17.93 -2.31
CA ALA A 106 11.62 18.89 -2.14
C ALA A 106 11.77 19.75 -0.86
N LYS A 107 12.38 19.21 0.20
CA LYS A 107 12.73 19.96 1.41
C LYS A 107 13.87 20.93 1.15
N ALA A 108 14.93 20.51 0.47
CA ALA A 108 16.06 21.37 0.08
C ALA A 108 15.61 22.52 -0.83
N GLU A 109 14.67 22.27 -1.75
CA GLU A 109 14.06 23.27 -2.62
C GLU A 109 12.97 24.13 -1.92
N GLY A 110 12.69 23.91 -0.63
CA GLY A 110 11.71 24.69 0.13
C GLY A 110 10.24 24.52 -0.33
N ARG A 111 9.93 23.43 -1.04
CA ARG A 111 8.60 23.14 -1.60
C ARG A 111 7.65 22.52 -0.56
N MET A 112 8.17 21.79 0.43
CA MET A 112 7.37 21.26 1.53
C MET A 112 7.07 22.33 2.59
N ARG A 113 5.94 23.02 2.46
CA ARG A 113 5.47 24.06 3.41
C ARG A 113 4.33 23.61 4.33
N GLY A 114 4.06 22.31 4.38
CA GLY A 114 2.97 21.75 5.17
C GLY A 114 1.58 22.16 4.65
N ARG A 115 0.56 21.99 5.50
CA ARG A 115 -0.82 22.42 5.18
C ARG A 115 -0.84 23.95 5.13
N LYS A 116 -1.23 24.51 3.97
CA LYS A 116 -1.44 25.96 3.83
C LYS A 116 -2.52 26.42 4.82
N GLU A 117 -2.28 27.55 5.48
CA GLU A 117 -3.28 28.16 6.34
C GLU A 117 -4.46 28.67 5.50
N ASP A 118 -5.66 28.62 6.07
CA ASP A 118 -6.84 29.23 5.46
C ASP A 118 -6.84 30.73 5.77
N GLU A 119 -6.29 31.52 4.85
CA GLU A 119 -6.15 32.97 5.00
C GLU A 119 -7.51 33.68 5.14
N LYS A 120 -8.55 33.20 4.45
CA LYS A 120 -9.89 33.81 4.51
C LYS A 120 -10.50 33.62 5.89
N ARG A 121 -10.49 32.39 6.40
CA ARG A 121 -10.99 32.10 7.75
C ARG A 121 -10.18 32.83 8.81
N ASN A 122 -8.86 32.85 8.68
CA ASN A 122 -7.99 33.53 9.64
C ASN A 122 -8.22 35.05 9.65
N GLY A 123 -8.47 35.67 8.49
CA GLY A 123 -8.82 37.08 8.36
C GLY A 123 -10.14 37.42 9.05
N LYS A 124 -11.19 36.60 8.86
CA LYS A 124 -12.48 36.78 9.53
C LYS A 124 -12.36 36.70 11.05
N ILE A 125 -11.65 35.68 11.56
CA ILE A 125 -11.39 35.53 12.99
C ILE A 125 -10.67 36.76 13.54
N ALA A 126 -9.69 37.31 12.82
CA ALA A 126 -8.98 38.51 13.25
C ALA A 126 -9.89 39.75 13.34
N VAL A 127 -10.82 39.91 12.39
CA VAL A 127 -11.82 40.99 12.43
C VAL A 127 -12.77 40.82 13.62
N LEU A 128 -13.29 39.61 13.84
CA LEU A 128 -14.21 39.33 14.95
C LEU A 128 -13.54 39.51 16.32
N LEU A 129 -12.25 39.14 16.45
CA LEU A 129 -11.47 39.38 17.66
C LEU A 129 -11.27 40.87 17.92
N ARG A 130 -11.01 41.69 16.89
CA ARG A 130 -10.91 43.16 17.04
C ARG A 130 -12.24 43.82 17.37
N ALA A 131 -13.34 43.24 16.91
CA ALA A 131 -14.71 43.67 17.24
C ALA A 131 -15.14 43.28 18.67
N GLY A 132 -14.30 42.55 19.42
CA GLY A 132 -14.55 42.22 20.83
C GLY A 132 -15.49 41.03 21.05
N LEU A 133 -15.77 40.21 20.03
CA LEU A 133 -16.61 39.02 20.20
C LEU A 133 -15.95 37.99 21.12
N SER A 134 -16.79 37.23 21.84
CA SER A 134 -16.30 36.15 22.70
C SER A 134 -15.79 34.97 21.88
N TRP A 135 -14.84 34.22 22.46
CA TRP A 135 -14.20 33.10 21.78
C TRP A 135 -15.18 31.99 21.39
N SER A 136 -16.22 31.77 22.21
CA SER A 136 -17.24 30.76 21.95
C SER A 136 -18.09 31.14 20.73
N GLN A 137 -18.46 32.42 20.59
CA GLN A 137 -19.20 32.91 19.43
C GLN A 137 -18.41 32.79 18.12
N ILE A 138 -17.10 33.09 18.16
CA ILE A 138 -16.22 32.97 16.98
C ILE A 138 -16.06 31.51 16.54
N VAL A 139 -15.94 30.59 17.51
CA VAL A 139 -15.83 29.15 17.25
C VAL A 139 -17.09 28.61 16.59
N GLU A 140 -18.25 29.04 17.06
CA GLU A 140 -19.56 28.64 16.53
C GLU A 140 -19.81 29.23 15.14
N GLN A 141 -19.50 30.51 14.93
CA GLN A 141 -19.76 31.21 13.67
C GLN A 141 -18.82 30.81 12.52
N GLU A 142 -17.54 30.56 12.81
CA GLU A 142 -16.52 30.22 11.80
C GLU A 142 -16.17 28.72 11.77
N GLU A 143 -16.94 27.89 12.49
CA GLU A 143 -16.79 26.42 12.61
C GLU A 143 -15.33 25.99 12.80
N CYS A 144 -14.64 26.66 13.72
CA CYS A 144 -13.21 26.47 13.91
C CYS A 144 -12.87 26.04 15.34
N SER A 145 -11.77 25.31 15.52
CA SER A 145 -11.33 24.92 16.87
C SER A 145 -10.92 26.13 17.72
N ARG A 146 -11.17 26.07 19.04
CA ARG A 146 -10.68 27.08 20.01
C ARG A 146 -9.18 27.33 19.87
N ALA A 147 -8.39 26.30 19.53
CA ALA A 147 -6.95 26.40 19.30
C ALA A 147 -6.60 27.30 18.10
N THR A 148 -7.43 27.31 17.05
CA THR A 148 -7.25 28.19 15.89
C THR A 148 -7.47 29.66 16.26
N VAL A 149 -8.53 29.95 17.03
CA VAL A 149 -8.81 31.29 17.55
C VAL A 149 -7.69 31.77 18.47
N ALA A 150 -7.23 30.93 19.40
CA ALA A 150 -6.11 31.24 20.28
C ALA A 150 -4.81 31.54 19.52
N LYS A 151 -4.50 30.75 18.49
CA LYS A 151 -3.32 30.96 17.64
C LYS A 151 -3.36 32.33 16.95
N ILE A 152 -4.52 32.74 16.46
CA ILE A 152 -4.71 34.03 15.78
C ILE A 152 -4.67 35.19 16.77
N ALA A 153 -5.30 35.05 17.94
CA ALA A 153 -5.26 36.05 19.01
C ALA A 153 -3.81 36.33 19.47
N LYS A 154 -3.00 35.28 19.67
CA LYS A 154 -1.58 35.41 20.00
C LYS A 154 -0.79 36.12 18.89
N ARG A 155 -1.10 35.81 17.63
CA ARG A 155 -0.46 36.45 16.46
C ARG A 155 -0.78 37.94 16.36
N LEU A 156 -1.99 38.35 16.75
CA LEU A 156 -2.41 39.76 16.81
C LEU A 156 -1.77 40.54 17.97
N GLN A 157 -1.42 39.89 19.08
CA GLN A 157 -0.70 40.53 20.19
C GLN A 157 0.80 40.70 19.92
N THR A 158 1.35 39.90 19.01
CA THR A 158 2.79 39.91 18.66
C THR A 158 3.09 40.80 17.44
N ALA A 159 2.05 41.26 16.74
CA ALA A 159 2.13 42.11 15.54
C ALA A 159 1.82 43.56 15.91
#